data_AF-K1TLB4-F1
#
_entry.id   AF-K1TLB4-F1
#
_cell.length_a   1.000
_cell.length_b   1.000
_cell.length_c   1.000
_cell.angle_alpha   90.00
_cell.angle_beta   90.00
_cell.angle_gamma   90.00
#
_symmetry.space_group_name_H-M   'P 1'
#
loop_
_entity.id
_entity.type
_entity.pdbx_description
1 polymer ?
#
loop_
_entity_poly.entity_id
_entity_poly.type
_entity_poly.pdbx_seq_one_letter_code
_entity_poly.pdbx_strand_id
1 'polypeptide(L)'
;MVRAAAEGADYIGLGPFRFTETKRNLSPILGLEGYRRIAAQCRENGIALPVVAIGGITAGDIDALLATGIAGIALSGTLLRADDPAAETRKIIEILKKYKP
;
A
#
# COMPACT_ATOMS: atom_id res chain seq x y z
N MET A 1 12.55 3.20 6.72
CA MET A 1 12.09 1.94 7.35
C MET A 1 13.02 1.51 8.48
N VAL A 2 14.35 1.46 8.28
CA VAL A 2 15.34 1.14 9.34
C VAL A 2 15.09 1.91 10.65
N ARG A 3 15.00 3.25 10.59
CA ARG A 3 14.74 4.07 11.78
C ARG A 3 13.43 3.71 12.49
N ALA A 4 12.34 3.61 11.74
CA ALA A 4 11.03 3.26 12.30
C ALA A 4 11.02 1.85 12.92
N ALA A 5 11.73 0.89 12.32
CA ALA A 5 11.92 -0.43 12.90
C ALA A 5 12.72 -0.36 14.21
N ALA A 6 13.81 0.43 14.26
CA ALA A 6 14.61 0.64 15.46
C ALA A 6 13.85 1.38 16.57
N GLU A 7 12.93 2.27 16.19
CA GLU A 7 12.03 3.00 17.11
C GLU A 7 10.82 2.14 17.55
N GLY A 8 10.71 0.89 17.10
CA GLY A 8 9.68 -0.06 17.55
C GLY A 8 8.32 0.12 16.88
N ALA A 9 8.25 0.65 15.66
CA ALA A 9 6.98 0.76 14.94
C ALA A 9 6.36 -0.61 14.63
N ASP A 10 5.04 -0.73 14.77
CA ASP A 10 4.31 -1.97 14.49
C ASP A 10 4.11 -2.24 12.98
N TYR A 11 4.07 -1.19 12.17
CA TYR A 11 3.96 -1.27 10.71
C TYR A 11 4.41 0.03 10.03
N ILE A 12 4.57 -0.02 8.71
CA ILE A 12 4.92 1.13 7.88
C ILE A 12 3.84 1.42 6.85
N GLY A 13 3.30 2.64 6.84
CA GLY A 13 2.60 3.18 5.68
C GLY A 13 3.60 3.65 4.62
N LEU A 14 3.73 2.94 3.50
CA LEU A 14 4.63 3.29 2.41
C LEU A 14 3.84 3.98 1.30
N GLY A 15 4.29 5.16 0.84
CA GLY A 15 3.62 5.89 -0.24
C GLY A 15 4.23 7.27 -0.51
N PRO A 16 3.69 8.02 -1.49
CA PRO A 16 2.51 7.67 -2.27
C PRO A 16 2.83 6.69 -3.43
N PHE A 17 1.90 5.77 -3.70
CA PHE A 17 2.01 4.87 -4.87
C PHE A 17 1.85 5.61 -6.20
N ARG A 18 0.89 6.53 -6.28
CA ARG A 18 0.72 7.47 -7.39
C ARG A 18 0.24 8.82 -6.90
N PHE A 19 0.16 9.78 -7.83
CA PHE A 19 -0.43 11.08 -7.54
C PHE A 19 -1.85 10.92 -6.95
N THR A 20 -2.16 11.73 -5.94
CA THR A 20 -3.51 11.81 -5.36
C THR A 20 -3.76 13.20 -4.83
N GLU A 21 -4.96 13.73 -5.07
CA GLU A 21 -5.38 15.04 -4.57
C GLU A 21 -5.74 15.03 -3.07
N THR A 22 -5.78 13.85 -2.45
CA THR A 22 -6.17 13.68 -1.03
C THR A 22 -5.16 14.34 -0.06
N LYS A 23 -3.91 14.58 -0.48
CA LYS A 23 -2.86 15.23 0.31
C LYS A 23 -2.08 16.22 -0.55
N ARG A 24 -1.91 17.47 -0.08
CA ARG A 24 -1.32 18.57 -0.85
C ARG A 24 0.21 18.48 -1.01
N ASN A 25 0.93 18.00 0.00
CA ASN A 25 2.39 17.84 -0.01
C ASN A 25 2.75 16.35 -0.14
N LEU A 26 3.01 15.92 -1.37
CA LEU A 26 3.37 14.54 -1.68
C LEU A 26 4.89 14.36 -1.67
N SER A 27 5.34 13.27 -1.04
CA SER A 27 6.67 12.71 -1.30
C SER A 27 6.76 12.23 -2.76
N PRO A 28 7.97 11.98 -3.30
CA PRO A 28 8.13 11.44 -4.65
C PRO A 28 7.29 10.19 -4.85
N ILE A 29 6.61 10.12 -6.00
CA ILE A 29 5.78 8.98 -6.37
C ILE A 29 6.66 7.74 -6.51
N LEU A 30 6.25 6.66 -5.86
CA LEU A 30 7.01 5.41 -5.86
C LEU A 30 6.73 4.57 -7.10
N GLY A 31 5.47 4.49 -7.53
CA GLY A 31 5.02 3.51 -8.53
C GLY A 31 5.31 2.06 -8.10
N LEU A 32 4.94 1.09 -8.93
CA LEU A 32 5.10 -0.33 -8.58
C LEU A 32 6.57 -0.72 -8.36
N GLU A 33 7.48 -0.20 -9.19
CA GLU A 33 8.91 -0.47 -9.07
C GLU A 33 9.52 0.06 -7.77
N GLY A 34 9.04 1.21 -7.28
CA GLY A 34 9.45 1.74 -5.98
C GLY A 34 9.10 0.78 -4.84
N TYR A 35 7.91 0.19 -4.86
CA TYR A 35 7.51 -0.82 -3.87
C TYR A 35 8.37 -2.09 -3.98
N ARG A 36 8.59 -2.60 -5.19
CA ARG A 36 9.45 -3.79 -5.41
C ARG A 36 10.84 -3.59 -4.84
N ARG A 37 11.48 -2.46 -5.18
CA ARG A 37 12.84 -2.12 -4.72
C ARG A 37 12.89 -2.00 -3.19
N ILE A 38 11.97 -1.25 -2.59
CA ILE A 38 11.97 -1.02 -1.15
C ILE A 38 11.68 -2.32 -0.38
N ALA A 39 10.72 -3.14 -0.84
CA ALA A 39 10.41 -4.42 -0.24
C ALA A 39 11.61 -5.39 -0.30
N ALA A 40 12.32 -5.44 -1.44
CA ALA A 40 13.54 -6.23 -1.57
C ALA A 40 14.63 -5.77 -0.58
N GLN A 41 14.90 -4.46 -0.53
CA GLN A 41 15.87 -3.90 0.41
C GLN A 41 15.51 -4.20 1.87
N CYS A 42 14.23 -4.15 2.25
CA CYS A 42 13.83 -4.47 3.62
C CYS A 42 14.10 -5.93 3.97
N ARG A 43 13.79 -6.86 3.06
CA ARG A 43 14.10 -8.28 3.23
C ARG A 43 15.61 -8.51 3.36
N GLU A 44 16.40 -7.90 2.49
CA GLU A 44 17.87 -8.00 2.52
C GLU A 44 18.48 -7.47 3.83
N ASN A 45 17.85 -6.46 4.44
CA ASN A 45 18.28 -5.88 5.72
C ASN A 45 17.62 -6.55 6.95
N GLY A 46 16.91 -7.67 6.78
CA GLY A 46 16.26 -8.39 7.88
C GLY A 46 15.11 -7.60 8.56
N ILE A 47 14.55 -6.60 7.88
CA ILE A 47 13.46 -5.79 8.41
C ILE A 47 12.14 -6.53 8.16
N ALA A 48 11.54 -7.06 9.23
CA ALA A 48 10.29 -7.82 9.19
C ALA A 48 9.03 -6.98 9.42
N LEU A 49 9.13 -5.64 9.50
CA LEU A 49 7.97 -4.77 9.73
C LEU A 49 6.94 -4.91 8.59
N PRO A 50 5.65 -5.15 8.90
CA PRO A 50 4.59 -5.13 7.91
C PRO A 50 4.53 -3.80 7.16
N VAL A 51 4.50 -3.85 5.83
CA VAL A 51 4.36 -2.67 4.98
C VAL A 51 2.93 -2.61 4.43
N VAL A 52 2.28 -1.46 4.58
CA VAL A 52 0.97 -1.15 4.03
C VAL A 52 1.14 -0.10 2.94
N ALA A 53 0.75 -0.41 1.70
CA ALA A 53 0.83 0.53 0.59
C ALA A 53 -0.28 1.59 0.68
N ILE A 54 0.07 2.85 0.38
CA ILE A 54 -0.88 3.96 0.39
C ILE A 54 -0.61 4.97 -0.74
N GLY A 55 -1.67 5.69 -1.13
CA GLY A 55 -1.59 6.86 -2.02
C GLY A 55 -2.06 6.58 -3.44
N GLY A 56 -3.34 6.85 -3.70
CA GLY A 56 -3.93 6.76 -5.04
C GLY A 56 -4.14 5.33 -5.58
N ILE A 57 -4.18 4.32 -4.71
CA ILE A 57 -4.37 2.91 -5.08
C ILE A 57 -5.82 2.67 -5.50
N THR A 58 -6.03 1.97 -6.62
CA THR A 58 -7.35 1.50 -7.08
C THR A 58 -7.42 -0.02 -7.06
N ALA A 59 -8.61 -0.59 -7.29
CA ALA A 59 -8.81 -2.04 -7.33
C ALA A 59 -7.85 -2.76 -8.30
N GLY A 60 -7.53 -2.14 -9.44
CA GLY A 60 -6.65 -2.73 -10.47
C GLY A 60 -5.18 -2.84 -10.06
N ASP A 61 -4.76 -2.18 -8.98
CA ASP A 61 -3.37 -2.18 -8.54
C ASP A 61 -3.08 -3.22 -7.46
N ILE A 62 -4.13 -3.72 -6.79
CA ILE A 62 -4.01 -4.48 -5.56
C ILE A 62 -3.21 -5.76 -5.78
N ASP A 63 -3.55 -6.52 -6.82
CA ASP A 63 -2.87 -7.79 -7.11
C ASP A 63 -1.37 -7.58 -7.33
N ALA A 64 -1.00 -6.56 -8.11
CA ALA A 64 0.39 -6.22 -8.40
C ALA A 64 1.14 -5.71 -7.15
N LEU A 65 0.49 -4.91 -6.32
CA LEU A 65 1.06 -4.40 -5.08
C LEU A 65 1.29 -5.52 -4.07
N LEU A 66 0.31 -6.39 -3.83
CA LEU A 66 0.45 -7.52 -2.91
C LEU A 66 1.53 -8.50 -3.36
N ALA A 67 1.68 -8.72 -4.68
CA ALA A 67 2.75 -9.53 -5.24
C ALA A 67 4.18 -8.99 -4.94
N THR A 68 4.33 -7.75 -4.48
CA THR A 68 5.64 -7.21 -4.03
C THR A 68 6.07 -7.70 -2.65
N GLY A 69 5.16 -8.34 -1.90
CA GLY A 69 5.38 -8.81 -0.53
C GLY A 69 5.00 -7.80 0.55
N ILE A 70 4.23 -6.76 0.22
CA ILE A 70 3.60 -5.90 1.23
C ILE A 70 2.52 -6.67 2.00
N ALA A 71 2.24 -6.26 3.23
CA ALA A 71 1.24 -6.89 4.09
C ALA A 71 -0.19 -6.41 3.81
N GLY A 72 -0.37 -5.25 3.16
CA GLY A 72 -1.72 -4.74 2.87
C GLY A 72 -1.74 -3.41 2.13
N ILE A 73 -2.94 -2.85 2.01
CA ILE A 73 -3.23 -1.58 1.33
C ILE A 73 -4.10 -0.67 2.21
N ALA A 74 -3.94 0.64 2.05
CA ALA A 74 -4.78 1.67 2.67
C ALA A 74 -5.40 2.57 1.59
N LEU A 75 -6.73 2.73 1.65
CA LEU A 75 -7.54 3.43 0.65
C LEU A 75 -8.27 4.62 1.27
N SER A 76 -8.51 5.65 0.46
CA SER A 76 -9.37 6.79 0.83
C SER A 76 -10.15 7.26 -0.40
N GLY A 77 -9.53 8.05 -1.29
CA GLY A 77 -10.21 8.62 -2.45
C GLY A 77 -10.93 7.61 -3.36
N THR A 78 -10.38 6.41 -3.54
CA THR A 78 -11.01 5.33 -4.32
C THR A 78 -12.37 4.91 -3.78
N LEU A 79 -12.53 4.90 -2.44
CA LEU A 79 -13.80 4.56 -1.81
C LEU A 79 -14.72 5.78 -1.73
N LEU A 80 -14.18 6.93 -1.31
CA LEU A 80 -14.97 8.15 -1.06
C LEU A 80 -15.50 8.82 -2.34
N ARG A 81 -14.89 8.53 -3.50
CA ARG A 81 -15.31 9.07 -4.81
C ARG A 81 -15.99 8.02 -5.71
N ALA A 82 -16.23 6.82 -5.20
CA ALA A 82 -16.99 5.82 -5.95
C ALA A 82 -18.48 6.20 -5.98
N ASP A 83 -19.16 5.86 -7.09
CA ASP A 83 -20.61 6.05 -7.20
C ASP A 83 -21.39 5.27 -6.13
N ASP A 84 -20.89 4.08 -5.78
CA ASP A 84 -21.35 3.27 -4.65
C ASP A 84 -20.14 2.81 -3.80
N PRO A 85 -19.82 3.53 -2.71
CA PRO A 85 -18.72 3.17 -1.81
C PRO A 85 -18.85 1.78 -1.19
N ALA A 86 -20.07 1.28 -0.98
CA ALA A 86 -20.30 -0.04 -0.41
C ALA A 86 -20.02 -1.14 -1.45
N ALA A 87 -20.40 -0.94 -2.71
CA ALA A 87 -20.04 -1.85 -3.80
C ALA A 87 -18.54 -1.87 -4.07
N GLU A 88 -17.88 -0.70 -4.10
CA GLU A 88 -16.43 -0.64 -4.29
C GLU A 88 -15.70 -1.31 -3.12
N THR A 89 -16.13 -1.06 -1.87
CA THR A 89 -15.55 -1.75 -0.71
C THR A 89 -15.71 -3.27 -0.79
N ARG A 90 -16.88 -3.78 -1.18
CA ARG A 90 -17.11 -5.22 -1.39
C ARG A 90 -16.16 -5.80 -2.44
N LYS A 91 -16.02 -5.13 -3.58
CA LYS A 91 -15.09 -5.52 -4.65
C LYS A 91 -13.64 -5.59 -4.14
N ILE A 92 -13.19 -4.60 -3.38
CA ILE A 92 -11.85 -4.58 -2.78
C ILE A 92 -11.67 -5.77 -1.83
N ILE A 93 -12.65 -6.05 -0.96
CA ILE A 93 -12.61 -7.19 -0.04
C ILE A 93 -12.50 -8.52 -0.80
N GLU A 94 -13.26 -8.71 -1.88
CA GLU A 94 -13.17 -9.93 -2.70
C GLU A 94 -11.79 -10.14 -3.32
N ILE A 95 -11.13 -9.05 -3.77
CA ILE A 95 -9.74 -9.13 -4.25
C ILE A 95 -8.81 -9.58 -3.12
N LEU A 96 -8.94 -8.96 -1.93
CA LEU A 96 -8.08 -9.26 -0.78
C LEU A 96 -8.24 -10.68 -0.23
N LYS A 97 -9.43 -11.30 -0.37
CA LYS A 97 -9.66 -12.69 0.06
C LYS A 97 -8.74 -13.70 -0.62
N LYS A 98 -8.23 -13.41 -1.82
CA LYS A 98 -7.25 -14.27 -2.52
C LYS A 98 -5.90 -14.37 -1.79
N TYR A 99 -5.61 -13.43 -0.89
CA TYR A 99 -4.31 -13.24 -0.26
C TYR A 99 -4.35 -13.41 1.26
N LYS A 100 -5.52 -13.72 1.84
CA LYS A 100 -5.62 -14.16 3.23
C LYS A 100 -5.47 -15.68 3.27
N PRO A 101 -4.56 -16.23 4.08
CA PRO A 101 -4.54 -17.66 4.37
C PRO A 101 -5.79 -18.11 5.13
#